data_AF-A0A7J3XEU2-F1
#
_entry.id   AF-A0A7J3XEU2-F1
#
_cell.length_a   1.000
_cell.length_b   1.000
_cell.length_c   1.000
_cell.angle_alpha   90.00
_cell.angle_beta   90.00
_cell.angle_gamma   90.00
#
_symmetry.space_group_name_H-M   'P 1'
#
loop_
_entity.id
_entity.type
_entity.pdbx_description
1 polymer ?
#
loop_
_entity_poly.entity_id
_entity_poly.type
_entity_poly.pdbx_seq_one_letter_code
_entity_poly.pdbx_strand_id
1 'polypeptide(L)' 'MANDFLESIRRVITALEEIDELLVVSHYDCDGLSSACIVAKALHRWGKDFQLFIAKELTKEVMSKL' A
#
# COMPACT_ATOMS: atom_id res chain seq x y z
N MET A 1 -11.42 3.55 19.70
CA MET A 1 -11.53 4.05 18.31
C MET A 1 -10.30 4.84 17.87
N ALA A 2 -10.01 6.05 18.39
CA ALA A 2 -8.81 6.79 17.95
C ALA A 2 -7.48 6.12 18.36
N ASN A 3 -7.45 5.47 19.53
CA ASN A 3 -6.25 4.80 20.03
C ASN A 3 -5.89 3.55 19.20
N ASP A 4 -6.90 2.75 18.83
CA ASP A 4 -6.74 1.52 18.04
C ASP A 4 -6.23 1.81 16.62
N PHE A 5 -6.64 2.94 16.05
CA PHE A 5 -6.19 3.39 14.75
C PHE A 5 -4.69 3.75 14.76
N LEU A 6 -4.24 4.56 15.73
CA LEU A 6 -2.84 4.94 15.85
C LEU A 6 -1.94 3.74 16.16
N GLU A 7 -2.43 2.79 16.96
CA GLU A 7 -1.71 1.54 17.23
C GLU A 7 -1.53 0.71 15.95
N SER A 8 -2.57 0.60 15.12
CA SER A 8 -2.51 -0.09 13.83
C SER A 8 -1.49 0.55 12.89
N ILE A 9 -1.45 1.89 12.83
CA ILE A 9 -0.45 2.62 12.04
C ILE A 9 0.97 2.30 12.51
N ARG A 10 1.22 2.33 13.83
CA ARG A 10 2.56 2.02 14.37
C ARG A 10 3.03 0.62 13.98
N ARG A 11 2.14 -0.38 14.07
CA ARG A 11 2.45 -1.75 13.66
C ARG A 11 2.85 -1.84 12.18
N VAL A 12 2.15 -1.13 11.30
CA VAL A 12 2.47 -1.10 9.86
C VAL A 12 3.81 -0.40 9.62
N ILE A 13 4.08 0.72 10.29
CA ILE A 13 5.35 1.45 10.16
C ILE A 13 6.53 0.54 10.55
N THR A 14 6.46 -0.15 11.69
CA THR A 14 7.50 -1.08 12.12
C THR A 14 7.71 -2.20 11.09
N ALA A 15 6.64 -2.78 10.54
CA ALA A 15 6.77 -3.79 9.51
C ALA A 15 7.41 -3.25 8.21
N LEU A 16 7.11 -2.00 7.82
CA LEU A 16 7.68 -1.36 6.64
C LEU A 16 9.16 -1.00 6.81
N GLU A 17 9.64 -0.79 8.04
CA GLU A 17 11.07 -0.56 8.31
C GLU A 17 11.92 -1.79 7.98
N GLU A 18 11.40 -2.99 8.28
CA GLU A 18 12.07 -4.29 8.10
C GLU A 18 11.95 -4.89 6.69
N ILE A 19 11.14 -4.28 5.81
CA ILE A 19 10.91 -4.76 4.44
C ILE A 19 11.82 -4.03 3.45
N ASP A 20 12.44 -4.81 2.56
CA ASP A 20 13.29 -4.34 1.46
C ASP A 20 12.49 -4.11 0.16
N GLU A 21 11.50 -4.96 -0.13
CA GLU A 21 10.71 -4.90 -1.37
C GLU A 21 9.24 -4.65 -1.07
N LEU A 22 8.67 -3.59 -1.65
CA LEU A 22 7.30 -3.17 -1.40
C LEU A 22 6.47 -3.10 -2.68
N LEU A 23 5.34 -3.78 -2.70
CA LEU A 23 4.34 -3.71 -3.76
C LEU A 23 3.05 -3.10 -3.22
N VAL A 24 2.65 -1.97 -3.79
CA VAL A 24 1.35 -1.33 -3.53
C VAL A 24 0.37 -1.82 -4.58
N VAL A 25 -0.68 -2.53 -4.14
CA VAL A 25 -1.78 -2.96 -5.02
C VAL A 25 -3.02 -2.13 -4.69
N SER A 26 -3.63 -1.53 -5.70
CA SER A 26 -4.85 -0.75 -5.49
C SER A 26 -5.86 -0.91 -6.62
N HIS A 27 -7.09 -0.48 -6.35
CA HIS A 27 -8.20 -0.61 -7.28
C HIS A 27 -8.19 0.50 -8.36
N TYR A 28 -8.78 0.23 -9.52
CA TYR A 28 -8.81 1.13 -10.67
C TYR A 28 -9.81 2.30 -10.55
N ASP A 29 -10.73 2.27 -9.58
CA ASP A 29 -11.69 3.35 -9.38
C ASP A 29 -11.10 4.58 -8.67
N CYS A 30 -11.94 5.62 -8.51
CA CYS A 30 -11.51 6.88 -7.90
C CYS A 30 -10.96 6.71 -6.47
N ASP A 31 -11.58 5.85 -5.66
CA ASP A 31 -11.13 5.61 -4.28
C ASP A 31 -9.79 4.86 -4.25
N GLY A 32 -9.65 3.83 -5.08
CA GLY A 32 -8.39 3.09 -5.25
C GLY A 32 -7.26 3.98 -5.75
N LEU A 33 -7.49 4.75 -6.83
CA LEU A 33 -6.47 5.66 -7.37
C LEU A 33 -6.07 6.77 -6.38
N SER A 34 -7.05 7.31 -5.64
CA SER A 34 -6.79 8.31 -4.60
C SER A 34 -5.94 7.71 -3.47
N SER A 35 -6.32 6.53 -2.98
CA SER A 35 -5.58 5.79 -1.95
C SER A 35 -4.17 5.43 -2.39
N ALA A 36 -4.02 4.93 -3.63
CA ALA A 36 -2.73 4.63 -4.24
C ALA A 36 -1.82 5.85 -4.29
N CYS A 37 -2.36 7.01 -4.69
CA CYS A 37 -1.60 8.27 -4.75
C CYS A 37 -1.15 8.73 -3.36
N ILE A 38 -2.02 8.64 -2.34
CA ILE A 38 -1.68 8.98 -0.95
C ILE A 38 -0.52 8.11 -0.46
N VAL A 39 -0.62 6.78 -0.63
CA VAL A 39 0.41 5.83 -0.18
C VAL A 39 1.71 6.02 -0.96
N ALA A 40 1.65 6.11 -2.29
CA ALA A 40 2.80 6.31 -3.16
C ALA A 40 3.56 7.60 -2.79
N LYS A 41 2.83 8.70 -2.53
CA LYS A 41 3.46 9.96 -2.13
C LYS A 41 4.07 9.89 -0.74
N ALA A 42 3.45 9.16 0.19
CA ALA A 42 3.99 8.94 1.53
C ALA A 42 5.30 8.13 1.48
N LEU A 43 5.32 7.01 0.76
CA LEU A 43 6.50 6.16 0.59
C LEU A 43 7.63 6.89 -0.13
N HIS A 44 7.30 7.62 -1.19
CA HIS A 44 8.28 8.45 -1.91
C HIS A 44 8.90 9.52 -1.00
N ARG A 45 8.12 10.18 -0.13
CA ARG A 45 8.64 11.14 0.86
C ARG A 45 9.49 10.47 1.92
N TRP A 46 9.19 9.22 2.27
CA TRP A 46 10.00 8.41 3.19
C TRP A 46 11.28 7.88 2.52
N GLY A 47 11.39 7.93 1.19
CA GLY A 47 12.54 7.40 0.46
C GLY A 47 12.58 5.88 0.40
N LYS A 48 11.42 5.23 0.54
CA LYS A 48 11.26 3.77 0.35
C LYS A 48 10.94 3.50 -1.12
N ASP A 49 11.67 2.56 -1.72
CA ASP A 49 11.37 2.08 -3.07
C ASP A 49 10.12 1.19 -3.04
N PHE A 50 9.28 1.31 -4.06
CA PHE A 50 8.07 0.52 -4.20
C PHE A 50 7.64 0.37 -5.65
N GLN A 51 6.90 -0.70 -5.93
CA GLN A 51 6.14 -0.86 -7.16
C GLN A 51 4.66 -0.55 -6.93
N LEU A 52 3.97 -0.06 -7.95
CA LEU A 52 2.54 0.21 -7.92
C LEU A 52 1.83 -0.62 -8.99
N PHE A 53 0.88 -1.43 -8.57
CA PHE A 53 0.03 -2.23 -9.44
C PHE A 53 -1.44 -1.84 -9.28
N ILE A 54 -2.07 -1.40 -10.36
CA ILE A 54 -3.50 -1.06 -10.38
C ILE A 54 -4.29 -2.23 -10.97
N ALA A 55 -5.15 -2.82 -10.15
CA ALA A 55 -6.00 -3.95 -10.52
C ALA A 55 -7.46 -3.50 -10.63
N LYS A 56 -8.20 -4.04 -11.61
CA LYS A 56 -9.67 -3.90 -11.62
C LYS A 56 -10.33 -4.77 -10.56
N GLU A 57 -9.77 -5.94 -10.26
CA GLU A 57 -10.29 -6.87 -9.27
C GLU A 57 -9.17 -7.81 -8.83
N LEU A 58 -9.17 -8.21 -7.55
CA LEU A 58 -8.25 -9.21 -7.01
C LEU A 58 -8.75 -10.62 -7.32
N THR A 59 -8.65 -11.02 -8.58
CA THR A 59 -8.93 -12.40 -8.99
C THR A 59 -7.73 -13.30 -8.68
N LYS A 60 -7.96 -14.62 -8.61
CA LYS A 60 -6.88 -15.61 -8.44
C LYS A 60 -5.79 -15.50 -9.51
N GLU A 61 -6.20 -15.19 -10.74
CA GLU A 61 -5.27 -15.01 -11.85
C GLU A 61 -4.41 -13.75 -11.68
N VAL A 62 -4.99 -12.64 -11.21
CA VAL A 62 -4.24 -11.43 -10.89
C VAL A 62 -3.26 -11.71 -9.75
N MET A 63 -3.71 -12.36 -8.68
CA MET A 63 -2.86 -12.69 -7.54
C MET A 63 -1.68 -13.60 -7.91
N SER A 64 -1.84 -14.51 -8.88
CA SER A 64 -0.73 -15.35 -9.35
C SER A 64 0.37 -14.62 -10.13
N LYS A 65 0.13 -13.35 -10.51
CA LYS A 65 1.04 -12.51 -11.28
C LYS A 65 1.70 -11.40 -10.44
N LEU A 66 1.31 -11.29 -9.16
CA LEU A 66 1.93 -10.41 -8.17
C LEU A 66 3.09 -11.14 -7.49
#